data_AF-A0A8T3XK35-F1
#
_entry.id   AF-A0A8T3XK35-F1
#
_cell.length_a   1.000
_cell.length_b   1.000
_cell.length_c   1.000
_cell.angle_alpha   90.00
_cell.angle_beta   90.00
_cell.angle_gamma   90.00
#
_symmetry.space_group_name_H-M   'P 1'
#
loop_
_entity.id
_entity.type
_entity.pdbx_description
1 polymer ?
#
loop_
_entity_poly.entity_id
_entity_poly.type
_entity_poly.pdbx_seq_one_letter_code
_entity_poly.pdbx_strand_id
1 'polypeptide(L)'
;MPNKTDKSEASTKTKNFRRQRKSKEFSRKSQMEILGLAIVVVLILVATIFIVRFLVLKTPTDYRKGFISSELASNMLNTFLKTAARDCSQLTMTELLQDCAQGRGIICDNGKDSCKYAEETAKNIFENTLDKWNMKYEFSAYTNINSPLIKLGQQCRAEKRSKLFPIPISTATMYVKLDICG
;
A
#
# COMPACT_ATOMS: atom_id res chain seq x y z
N MET A 1 -33.16 -10.96 -31.75
CA MET A 1 -33.72 -9.89 -32.61
C MET A 1 -32.73 -9.60 -33.73
N PRO A 2 -32.98 -10.07 -34.97
CA PRO A 2 -32.21 -9.68 -36.14
C PRO A 2 -32.96 -8.55 -36.87
N ASN A 3 -32.28 -7.48 -37.27
CA ASN A 3 -32.88 -6.50 -38.17
C ASN A 3 -32.08 -6.41 -39.48
N LYS A 4 -32.82 -6.72 -40.55
CA LYS A 4 -32.50 -6.53 -41.96
C LYS A 4 -32.44 -5.04 -42.28
N THR A 5 -31.65 -4.67 -43.29
CA THR A 5 -32.06 -4.00 -44.56
C THR A 5 -30.80 -3.39 -45.19
N ASP A 6 -30.37 -3.94 -46.33
CA ASP A 6 -30.70 -3.49 -47.69
C ASP A 6 -30.12 -2.11 -48.04
N LYS A 7 -29.16 -2.06 -48.98
CA LYS A 7 -29.38 -1.44 -50.30
C LYS A 7 -28.10 -1.28 -51.15
N SER A 8 -28.27 -1.72 -52.39
CA SER A 8 -27.89 -1.04 -53.64
C SER A 8 -26.42 -1.05 -54.07
N GLU A 9 -26.09 -2.06 -54.90
CA GLU A 9 -24.96 -2.06 -55.80
C GLU A 9 -25.18 -1.08 -56.97
N ALA A 10 -24.33 -0.06 -57.07
CA ALA A 10 -24.21 0.78 -58.26
C ALA A 10 -22.86 0.47 -58.94
N SER A 11 -22.95 -0.36 -59.98
CA SER A 11 -21.86 -0.73 -60.88
C SER A 11 -21.34 0.50 -61.64
N THR A 12 -20.13 0.96 -61.29
CA THR A 12 -19.45 2.02 -62.04
C THR A 12 -18.10 1.49 -62.54
N LYS A 13 -18.08 1.17 -63.85
CA LYS A 13 -16.89 0.80 -64.65
C LYS A 13 -15.75 1.80 -64.44
N THR A 14 -14.80 1.45 -63.57
CA THR A 14 -13.54 2.18 -63.43
C THR A 14 -12.55 1.68 -64.48
N LYS A 15 -12.24 2.54 -65.44
CA LYS A 15 -11.31 2.29 -66.54
C LYS A 15 -9.92 1.98 -65.97
N ASN A 16 -9.40 0.82 -66.34
CA ASN A 16 -8.03 0.35 -66.06
C ASN A 16 -6.99 1.31 -66.68
N PHE A 17 -6.63 2.36 -65.94
CA PHE A 17 -5.50 3.22 -66.29
C PHE A 17 -4.23 2.57 -65.76
N ARG A 18 -3.64 1.64 -66.54
CA ARG A 18 -2.31 1.09 -66.28
C ARG A 18 -1.27 2.22 -66.45
N ARG A 19 -1.08 3.02 -65.40
CA ARG A 19 0.09 3.90 -65.25
C ARG A 19 1.29 3.00 -65.05
N GLN A 20 2.03 2.71 -66.13
CA GLN A 20 3.36 2.11 -66.04
C GLN A 20 4.25 3.05 -65.23
N ARG A 21 4.37 2.79 -63.91
CA ARG A 21 5.42 3.38 -63.08
C ARG A 21 6.73 2.74 -63.55
N LYS A 22 7.46 3.42 -64.43
CA LYS A 22 8.89 3.16 -64.62
C LYS A 22 9.54 3.21 -63.23
N SER A 23 9.91 2.06 -62.68
CA SER A 23 10.73 1.97 -61.49
C SER A 23 12.06 2.61 -61.83
N LYS A 24 12.25 3.86 -61.42
CA LYS A 24 13.58 4.46 -61.33
C LYS A 24 14.37 3.53 -60.41
N GLU A 25 15.34 2.81 -60.96
CA GLU A 25 16.32 2.09 -60.16
C GLU A 25 17.05 3.14 -59.31
N PHE A 26 16.56 3.34 -58.09
CA PHE A 26 17.25 4.14 -57.12
C PHE A 26 18.60 3.49 -56.88
N SER A 27 19.66 4.28 -57.02
CA SER A 27 21.03 3.88 -56.73
C SER A 27 21.08 3.23 -55.34
N ARG A 28 21.31 1.91 -55.31
CA ARG A 28 21.34 1.09 -54.07
C ARG A 28 22.26 1.67 -52.99
N LYS A 29 23.26 2.45 -53.39
CA LYS A 29 24.22 3.11 -52.51
C LYS A 29 23.57 4.18 -51.63
N SER A 30 22.69 5.03 -52.16
CA SER A 30 22.06 6.11 -51.39
C SER A 30 20.97 5.61 -50.43
N GLN A 31 20.39 4.44 -50.71
CA GLN A 31 19.39 3.83 -49.82
C GLN A 31 20.01 3.22 -48.56
N MET A 32 21.26 2.75 -48.64
CA MET A 32 21.97 2.18 -47.49
C MET A 32 22.35 3.24 -46.45
N GLU A 33 22.70 4.46 -46.88
CA GLU A 33 23.02 5.58 -45.99
C GLU A 33 21.80 6.03 -45.16
N ILE A 34 20.62 6.11 -45.79
CA ILE A 34 19.37 6.47 -45.11
C ILE A 34 18.94 5.40 -44.11
N LEU A 35 19.17 4.11 -44.42
CA LEU A 35 18.82 3.01 -43.53
C LEU A 35 19.68 3.00 -42.26
N GLY A 36 20.98 3.30 -42.37
CA GLY A 36 21.87 3.45 -41.21
C GLY A 36 21.43 4.57 -40.28
N LEU A 37 21.09 5.74 -40.86
CA LEU A 37 20.61 6.89 -40.08
C LEU A 37 19.30 6.57 -39.33
N ALA A 38 18.36 5.86 -39.99
CA ALA A 38 17.10 5.47 -39.37
C ALA A 38 17.30 4.58 -38.12
N ILE A 39 18.24 3.63 -38.16
CA ILE A 39 18.54 2.75 -37.02
C ILE A 39 19.08 3.56 -35.84
N VAL A 40 20.00 4.50 -36.08
CA VAL A 40 20.58 5.35 -35.03
C VAL A 40 19.49 6.19 -34.35
N VAL A 41 18.56 6.77 -35.12
CA VAL A 41 17.44 7.55 -34.56
C VAL A 41 16.54 6.68 -33.67
N VAL A 42 16.22 5.46 -34.10
CA VAL A 42 15.43 4.51 -33.29
C VAL A 42 16.15 4.19 -31.97
N LEU A 43 17.47 3.95 -32.01
CA LEU A 43 18.26 3.68 -30.80
C LEU A 43 18.26 4.89 -29.84
N ILE A 44 18.36 6.11 -30.35
CA ILE A 44 18.29 7.33 -29.54
C ILE A 44 16.91 7.48 -28.88
N LEU A 45 15.83 7.21 -29.60
CA LEU A 45 14.47 7.26 -29.05
C LEU A 45 14.30 6.23 -27.92
N VAL A 46 14.74 5.00 -28.12
CA VAL A 46 14.70 3.95 -27.09
C VAL A 46 15.53 4.36 -25.86
N ALA A 47 16.76 4.86 -26.07
CA ALA A 47 17.61 5.33 -24.97
C ALA A 47 16.96 6.49 -24.21
N THR A 48 16.31 7.43 -24.89
CA THR A 48 15.63 8.56 -24.27
C THR A 48 14.44 8.11 -23.42
N ILE A 49 13.67 7.13 -23.89
CA ILE A 49 12.57 6.53 -23.10
C ILE A 49 13.11 5.89 -21.82
N PHE A 50 14.23 5.16 -21.89
CA PHE A 50 14.87 4.60 -20.71
C PHE A 50 15.34 5.69 -19.74
N ILE A 51 15.97 6.76 -20.22
CA ILE A 51 16.42 7.88 -19.38
C ILE A 51 15.22 8.54 -18.69
N VAL A 52 14.14 8.82 -19.41
CA VAL A 52 12.92 9.40 -18.83
C VAL A 52 12.31 8.46 -17.80
N ARG A 53 12.24 7.15 -18.08
CA ARG A 53 11.73 6.13 -17.15
C ARG A 53 12.59 5.97 -15.90
N PHE A 54 13.91 6.06 -16.01
CA PHE A 54 14.82 5.81 -14.89
C PHE A 54 15.23 7.06 -14.11
N LEU A 55 15.23 8.25 -14.73
CA LEU A 55 15.60 9.50 -14.07
C LEU A 55 14.38 10.33 -13.66
N VAL A 56 13.36 10.46 -14.53
CA VAL A 56 12.21 11.34 -14.28
C VAL A 56 11.12 10.63 -13.48
N LEU A 57 10.89 9.34 -13.73
CA LEU A 57 9.88 8.54 -13.01
C LEU A 57 10.38 7.93 -11.69
N LYS A 58 11.61 8.22 -11.27
CA LYS A 58 12.02 8.11 -9.87
C LYS A 58 11.50 9.30 -9.06
N THR A 59 10.22 9.64 -9.18
CA THR A 59 9.55 10.52 -8.23
C THR A 59 9.28 9.75 -6.94
N PRO A 60 9.30 10.43 -5.77
CA PRO A 60 9.64 9.80 -4.50
C PRO A 60 8.58 8.77 -4.13
N THR A 61 9.00 7.51 -4.03
CA THR A 61 8.20 6.43 -3.44
C THR A 61 7.69 6.77 -2.04
N ASP A 62 8.20 7.83 -1.42
CA ASP A 62 8.03 8.12 0.00
C ASP A 62 6.65 8.72 0.33
N TYR A 63 6.02 9.50 -0.57
CA TYR A 63 4.63 9.93 -0.34
C TYR A 63 3.64 8.77 -0.36
N ARG A 64 3.85 7.82 -1.28
CA ARG A 64 3.01 6.61 -1.37
C ARG A 64 3.24 5.70 -0.16
N LYS A 65 4.49 5.54 0.27
CA LYS A 65 4.82 4.81 1.51
C LYS A 65 4.15 5.45 2.73
N GLY A 66 4.20 6.78 2.87
CA GLY A 66 3.61 7.49 4.00
C GLY A 66 2.09 7.27 4.15
N PHE A 67 1.35 7.33 3.05
CA PHE A 67 -0.10 7.03 3.08
C PHE A 67 -0.37 5.56 3.44
N ILE A 68 0.38 4.62 2.85
CA ILE A 68 0.24 3.20 3.12
C ILE A 68 0.51 2.89 4.59
N SER A 69 1.58 3.45 5.19
CA SER A 69 1.92 3.20 6.59
C SER A 69 0.87 3.73 7.57
N SER A 70 0.29 4.92 7.30
CA SER A 70 -0.78 5.48 8.14
C SER A 70 -2.07 4.65 8.06
N GLU A 71 -2.44 4.24 6.85
CA GLU A 71 -3.62 3.42 6.62
C GLU A 71 -3.46 2.03 7.23
N LEU A 72 -2.26 1.45 7.10
CA LEU A 72 -1.90 0.19 7.74
C LEU A 72 -1.99 0.30 9.27
N ALA A 73 -1.39 1.33 9.87
CA ALA A 73 -1.45 1.54 11.32
C ALA A 73 -2.90 1.65 11.81
N SER A 74 -3.74 2.37 11.06
CA SER A 74 -5.16 2.54 11.36
C SER A 74 -5.94 1.23 11.29
N ASN A 75 -5.82 0.48 10.19
CA ASN A 75 -6.54 -0.77 10.01
C ASN A 75 -6.07 -1.85 10.97
N MET A 76 -4.78 -1.87 11.28
CA MET A 76 -4.19 -2.80 12.23
C MET A 76 -4.68 -2.52 13.65
N LEU A 77 -4.62 -1.25 14.08
CA LEU A 77 -5.09 -0.83 15.39
C LEU A 77 -6.59 -1.08 15.55
N ASN A 78 -7.41 -0.76 14.54
CA ASN A 78 -8.85 -1.03 14.56
C ASN A 78 -9.16 -2.53 14.66
N THR A 79 -8.44 -3.38 13.92
CA THR A 79 -8.60 -4.84 13.98
C THR A 79 -8.24 -5.36 15.36
N PHE A 80 -7.10 -4.93 15.90
CA PHE A 80 -6.66 -5.28 17.25
C PHE A 80 -7.72 -4.91 18.29
N LEU A 81 -8.16 -3.64 18.32
CA LEU A 81 -9.13 -3.14 19.30
C LEU A 81 -10.49 -3.86 19.26
N LYS A 82 -10.89 -4.38 18.09
CA LYS A 82 -12.14 -5.14 17.90
C LYS A 82 -11.98 -6.65 18.08
N THR A 83 -10.76 -7.15 18.24
CA THR A 83 -10.53 -8.58 18.44
C THR A 83 -11.10 -9.01 19.79
N ALA A 84 -11.90 -10.08 19.79
CA ALA A 84 -12.48 -10.63 21.01
C ALA A 84 -11.56 -11.66 21.66
N ALA A 85 -11.37 -11.56 22.96
CA ALA A 85 -10.64 -12.51 23.78
C ALA A 85 -11.52 -13.71 24.10
N ARG A 86 -11.22 -14.87 23.50
CA ARG A 86 -11.97 -16.11 23.78
C ARG A 86 -11.85 -16.53 25.24
N ASP A 87 -10.69 -16.29 25.86
CA ASP A 87 -10.38 -16.71 27.22
C ASP A 87 -10.73 -15.64 28.27
N CYS A 88 -11.35 -14.52 27.89
CA CYS A 88 -11.74 -13.44 28.81
C CYS A 88 -13.21 -13.08 28.58
N SER A 89 -14.11 -14.06 28.65
CA SER A 89 -15.56 -13.86 28.49
C SER A 89 -15.98 -13.17 27.17
N GLN A 90 -15.23 -13.39 26.09
CA GLN A 90 -15.46 -12.75 24.78
C GLN A 90 -15.38 -11.21 24.78
N LEU A 91 -14.76 -10.62 25.81
CA LEU A 91 -14.51 -9.19 25.85
C LEU A 91 -13.57 -8.77 24.71
N THR A 92 -13.84 -7.61 24.14
CA THR A 92 -12.99 -7.00 23.12
C THR A 92 -11.68 -6.49 23.73
N MET A 93 -10.62 -6.37 22.92
CA MET A 93 -9.37 -5.75 23.36
C MET A 93 -9.59 -4.32 23.90
N THR A 94 -10.59 -3.60 23.37
CA THR A 94 -10.97 -2.28 23.89
C THR A 94 -11.41 -2.37 25.36
N GLU A 95 -12.29 -3.31 25.69
CA GLU A 95 -12.78 -3.51 27.06
C GLU A 95 -11.67 -3.99 28.01
N LEU A 96 -10.81 -4.91 27.55
CA LEU A 96 -9.65 -5.35 28.34
C LEU A 96 -8.66 -4.21 28.60
N LEU A 97 -8.42 -3.34 27.63
CA LEU A 97 -7.57 -2.16 27.82
C LEU A 97 -8.22 -1.13 28.76
N GLN A 98 -9.55 -0.96 28.71
CA GLN A 98 -10.28 -0.14 29.67
C GLN A 98 -10.15 -0.67 31.10
N ASP A 99 -10.30 -1.99 31.27
CA ASP A 99 -10.15 -2.66 32.56
C ASP A 99 -8.72 -2.50 33.10
N CYS A 100 -7.73 -2.74 32.23
CA CYS A 100 -6.32 -2.56 32.51
C CYS A 100 -6.01 -1.13 32.98
N ALA A 101 -6.53 -0.11 32.29
CA ALA A 101 -6.31 1.29 32.63
C ALA A 101 -6.96 1.70 33.96
N GLN A 102 -8.07 1.04 34.34
CA GLN A 102 -8.82 1.33 35.55
C GLN A 102 -8.33 0.52 36.76
N GLY A 103 -7.45 -0.46 36.55
CA GLY A 103 -6.95 -1.34 37.62
C GLY A 103 -8.04 -2.23 38.23
N ARG A 104 -9.11 -2.53 37.48
CA ARG A 104 -10.24 -3.34 37.94
C ARG A 104 -9.90 -4.83 38.03
N GLY A 105 -8.85 -5.29 37.36
CA GLY A 105 -8.21 -6.58 37.60
C GLY A 105 -9.03 -7.77 37.12
N ILE A 106 -9.67 -7.69 35.95
CA ILE A 106 -10.28 -8.87 35.33
C ILE A 106 -9.19 -9.92 35.12
N ILE A 107 -9.39 -11.08 35.73
CA ILE A 107 -8.57 -12.27 35.52
C ILE A 107 -9.27 -13.14 34.50
N CYS A 108 -8.60 -13.39 33.38
CA CYS A 108 -9.07 -14.26 32.33
C CYS A 108 -9.00 -15.74 32.73
N ASP A 109 -9.66 -16.63 31.99
CA ASP A 109 -9.74 -18.07 32.26
C ASP A 109 -8.34 -18.75 32.27
N ASN A 110 -7.37 -18.13 31.58
CA ASN A 110 -5.97 -18.55 31.57
C ASN A 110 -5.13 -18.00 32.74
N GLY A 111 -5.76 -17.35 33.72
CA GLY A 111 -5.12 -16.79 34.91
C GLY A 111 -4.33 -15.49 34.67
N LYS A 112 -4.42 -14.89 33.48
CA LYS A 112 -3.74 -13.62 33.16
C LYS A 112 -4.66 -12.45 33.46
N ASP A 113 -4.07 -11.36 33.93
CA ASP A 113 -4.76 -10.08 34.01
C ASP A 113 -5.04 -9.51 32.62
N SER A 114 -6.00 -8.58 32.55
CA SER A 114 -6.43 -7.91 31.32
C SER A 114 -5.29 -7.19 30.59
N CYS A 115 -4.34 -6.57 31.30
CA CYS A 115 -3.19 -5.89 30.72
C CYS A 115 -2.26 -6.86 29.98
N LYS A 116 -1.86 -7.93 30.68
CA LYS A 116 -0.94 -8.96 30.18
C LYS A 116 -1.57 -9.74 29.04
N TYR A 117 -2.86 -10.04 29.12
CA TYR A 117 -3.58 -10.67 28.01
C TYR A 117 -3.57 -9.78 26.76
N ALA A 118 -3.88 -8.49 26.91
CA ALA A 118 -3.89 -7.53 25.81
C ALA A 118 -2.48 -7.33 25.22
N GLU A 119 -1.45 -7.26 26.07
CA GLU A 119 -0.04 -7.14 25.68
C GLU A 119 0.42 -8.36 24.87
N GLU A 120 0.19 -9.57 25.37
CA GLU A 120 0.59 -10.79 24.67
C GLU A 120 -0.18 -10.98 23.36
N THR A 121 -1.48 -10.64 23.34
CA THR A 121 -2.29 -10.68 22.12
C THR A 121 -1.78 -9.69 21.09
N ALA A 122 -1.49 -8.45 21.51
CA ALA A 122 -0.90 -7.43 20.64
C ALA A 122 0.45 -7.88 20.09
N LYS A 123 1.33 -8.41 20.95
CA LYS A 123 2.63 -8.95 20.58
C LYS A 123 2.49 -10.04 19.52
N ASN A 124 1.66 -11.06 19.78
CA ASN A 124 1.46 -12.17 18.86
C ASN A 124 0.90 -11.72 17.50
N ILE A 125 -0.04 -10.79 17.50
CA ILE A 125 -0.61 -10.21 16.29
C ILE A 125 0.47 -9.45 15.50
N PHE A 126 1.26 -8.59 16.15
CA PHE A 126 2.27 -7.78 15.47
C PHE A 126 3.48 -8.60 14.99
N GLU A 127 3.95 -9.58 15.77
CA GLU A 127 5.03 -10.50 15.38
C GLU A 127 4.61 -11.36 14.18
N ASN A 128 3.34 -11.79 14.12
CA ASN A 128 2.85 -12.57 12.98
C ASN A 128 2.51 -11.75 11.74
N THR A 129 2.58 -10.42 11.80
CA THR A 129 2.21 -9.53 10.70
C THR A 129 3.33 -8.55 10.36
N LEU A 130 3.52 -7.51 11.17
CA LEU A 130 4.48 -6.43 10.95
C LEU A 130 5.92 -6.96 10.90
N ASP A 131 6.29 -7.88 11.79
CA ASP A 131 7.65 -8.44 11.78
C ASP A 131 7.88 -9.35 10.57
N LYS A 132 6.88 -10.16 10.18
CA LYS A 132 6.96 -10.95 8.93
C LYS A 132 7.09 -10.07 7.69
N TRP A 133 6.57 -8.85 7.73
CA TRP A 133 6.72 -7.86 6.68
C TRP A 133 7.99 -7.00 6.82
N ASN A 134 8.82 -7.30 7.83
CA ASN A 134 10.05 -6.56 8.14
C ASN A 134 9.79 -5.06 8.36
N MET A 135 8.65 -4.71 8.97
CA MET A 135 8.28 -3.34 9.30
C MET A 135 8.59 -3.06 10.77
N LYS A 136 9.39 -2.03 11.03
CA LYS A 136 9.64 -1.57 12.40
C LYS A 136 8.44 -0.80 12.92
N TYR A 137 8.04 -1.06 14.16
CA TYR A 137 6.90 -0.40 14.79
C TYR A 137 7.14 -0.12 16.27
N GLU A 138 6.41 0.84 16.80
CA GLU A 138 6.28 1.12 18.23
C GLU A 138 4.80 1.17 18.60
N PHE A 139 4.35 0.23 19.42
CA PHE A 139 3.00 0.22 19.97
C PHE A 139 3.03 0.68 21.43
N SER A 140 2.08 1.52 21.79
CA SER A 140 1.94 2.01 23.17
C SER A 140 0.47 2.18 23.55
N ALA A 141 0.11 1.72 24.74
CA ALA A 141 -1.16 2.01 25.38
C ALA A 141 -0.88 2.73 26.70
N TYR A 142 -1.44 3.93 26.88
CA TYR A 142 -1.09 4.78 28.01
C TYR A 142 -2.24 5.71 28.43
N THR A 143 -2.33 5.99 29.71
CA THR A 143 -3.09 7.13 30.27
C THR A 143 -2.17 8.35 30.44
N ASN A 144 -0.90 8.10 30.78
CA ASN A 144 0.16 9.09 30.86
C ASN A 144 1.32 8.71 29.91
N ILE A 145 1.71 9.64 29.04
CA ILE A 145 2.78 9.47 28.03
C ILE A 145 4.10 8.99 28.65
N ASN A 146 4.40 9.40 29.88
CA ASN A 146 5.69 9.09 30.52
C ASN A 146 5.72 7.69 31.15
N SER A 147 4.57 7.05 31.32
CA SER A 147 4.43 5.74 31.97
C SER A 147 3.39 4.90 31.21
N PRO A 148 3.74 4.38 30.02
CA PRO A 148 2.83 3.55 29.25
C PRO A 148 2.55 2.24 30.00
N LEU A 149 1.28 1.82 29.97
CA LEU A 149 0.83 0.55 30.55
C LEU A 149 1.32 -0.63 29.73
N ILE A 150 1.31 -0.47 28.41
CA ILE A 150 1.82 -1.45 27.46
C ILE A 150 2.75 -0.73 26.49
N LYS A 151 3.93 -1.31 26.26
CA LYS A 151 4.88 -0.83 25.25
C LYS A 151 5.50 -2.02 24.53
N LEU A 152 5.33 -2.06 23.21
CA LEU A 152 5.84 -3.13 22.36
C LEU A 152 6.60 -2.57 21.15
N GLY A 153 7.51 -3.38 20.61
CA GLY A 153 8.30 -3.03 19.43
C GLY A 153 9.55 -2.20 19.74
N GLN A 154 10.07 -1.52 18.71
CA GLN A 154 11.29 -0.71 18.78
C GLN A 154 10.95 0.77 18.61
N GLN A 155 11.58 1.62 19.41
CA GLN A 155 11.39 3.07 19.31
C GLN A 155 11.78 3.58 17.91
N CYS A 156 10.86 4.28 17.24
CA CYS A 156 11.15 4.89 15.95
C CYS A 156 12.12 6.08 16.15
N ARG A 157 13.34 5.96 15.62
CA ARG A 157 14.35 7.05 15.62
C ARG A 157 14.16 8.05 14.48
N ALA A 158 13.50 7.62 13.41
CA ALA A 158 13.32 8.38 12.18
C ALA A 158 11.86 8.88 12.04
N GLU A 159 11.50 9.29 10.83
CA GLU A 159 10.13 9.66 10.50
C GLU A 159 9.18 8.48 10.83
N LYS A 160 8.04 8.81 11.44
CA LYS A 160 7.05 7.80 11.82
C LYS A 160 5.66 8.22 11.42
N ARG A 161 4.84 7.23 11.08
CA ARG A 161 3.44 7.41 10.77
C ARG A 161 2.63 6.76 11.88
N SER A 162 1.81 7.57 12.52
CA SER A 162 1.13 7.23 13.76
C SER A 162 -0.37 7.16 13.55
N LYS A 163 -1.02 6.16 14.14
CA LYS A 163 -2.45 6.23 14.47
C LYS A 163 -2.61 6.21 15.98
N LEU A 164 -3.45 7.11 16.47
CA LEU A 164 -3.86 7.16 17.87
C LEU A 164 -5.37 7.01 17.95
N PHE A 165 -5.83 6.17 18.87
CA PHE A 165 -7.23 5.90 19.15
C PHE A 165 -7.52 6.18 20.64
N PRO A 166 -8.37 7.17 20.95
CA PRO A 166 -8.77 7.45 22.32
C PRO A 166 -9.84 6.44 22.79
N ILE A 167 -9.67 5.93 24.00
CA ILE A 167 -10.62 5.04 24.66
C ILE A 167 -11.08 5.70 25.96
N PRO A 168 -12.37 6.06 26.09
CA PRO A 168 -12.88 6.64 27.31
C PRO A 168 -12.84 5.61 28.45
N ILE A 169 -12.39 6.04 29.63
CA ILE A 169 -12.46 5.29 30.88
C ILE A 169 -13.23 6.12 31.93
N SER A 170 -13.60 5.52 33.07
CA SER A 170 -14.48 6.19 34.04
C SER A 170 -13.92 7.50 34.61
N THR A 171 -12.60 7.64 34.68
CA THR A 171 -11.92 8.79 35.31
C THR A 171 -11.12 9.66 34.33
N ALA A 172 -10.82 9.16 33.13
CA ALA A 172 -9.94 9.84 32.16
C ALA A 172 -10.14 9.26 30.74
N THR A 173 -9.20 9.53 29.84
CA THR A 173 -9.11 8.89 28.52
C THR A 173 -7.79 8.15 28.43
N MET A 174 -7.83 6.87 28.06
CA MET A 174 -6.65 6.11 27.66
C MET A 174 -6.40 6.35 26.17
N TYR A 175 -5.14 6.38 25.77
CA TYR A 175 -4.75 6.44 24.37
C TYR A 175 -4.03 5.16 23.97
N VAL A 176 -4.43 4.61 22.83
CA VAL A 176 -3.73 3.51 22.19
C VAL A 176 -3.13 4.02 20.89
N LYS A 177 -1.82 3.82 20.72
CA LYS A 177 -1.06 4.39 19.63
C LYS A 177 -0.19 3.33 18.98
N LEU A 178 -0.22 3.29 17.65
CA LEU A 178 0.66 2.47 16.83
C LEU A 178 1.44 3.37 15.87
N ASP A 179 2.75 3.33 15.99
CA ASP A 179 3.71 4.02 15.12
C ASP A 179 4.35 3.00 14.18
N ILE A 180 4.30 3.25 12.88
CA ILE A 180 5.09 2.53 11.87
C ILE A 180 6.30 3.40 11.52
N CYS A 181 7.50 2.86 11.67
CA CYS A 181 8.73 3.58 11.38
C CYS A 181 9.05 3.51 9.88
N GLY A 182 9.44 4.65 9.28
CA GLY A 182 9.84 4.80 7.88
C GLY A 182 11.32 5.06 7.69
#